data_AF-A0AA88XKV2-F1
#
_entry.id   AF-A0AA88XKV2-F1
#
_cell.length_a   1.000
_cell.length_b   1.000
_cell.length_c   1.000
_cell.angle_alpha   90.00
_cell.angle_beta   90.00
_cell.angle_gamma   90.00
#
_symmetry.space_group_name_H-M   'P 1'
#
loop_
_entity.id
_entity.type
_entity.pdbx_description
1 polymer ?
#
loop_
_entity_poly.entity_id
_entity_poly.type
_entity_poly.pdbx_seq_one_letter_code
_entity_poly.pdbx_strand_id
1 'polypeptide(L)'
;MGKGGKQVQKFTREEISKHDRQGDKWIIIDGEVYNITHWARKHPGGSKVISHYAGQDATDAFTAFHNNKEDIRKYLKAIHVGSVVETDIKTKHSDIEHDFRRLRETAENMDLFKPSYLFYAVHLGHILLMEVLAYVTLYYFGTGWIPFLVSVLLYSTVQAQTGWLQHDFGHLSVFKNSAIDHFIHFFTMGFTKGASPSWWNHMHYQHHAKPNVMDKDPDVRVEKLFVVGEKMPVEMAKNKSSMPYNWQHRYFFVSK
;
A
#
# COMPACT_ATOMS: atom_id res chain seq x y z
N MET A 1 -2.16 50.78 -1.14
CA MET A 1 -1.30 49.98 -2.04
C MET A 1 -1.87 48.57 -2.10
N GLY A 2 -2.47 48.20 -3.24
CA GLY A 2 -3.16 46.92 -3.41
C GLY A 2 -2.19 45.74 -3.34
N LYS A 3 -2.50 44.74 -2.52
CA LYS A 3 -1.83 43.45 -2.57
C LYS A 3 -2.21 42.80 -3.90
N GLY A 4 -1.32 42.86 -4.88
CA GLY A 4 -1.44 42.13 -6.14
C GLY A 4 -1.44 40.63 -5.84
N GLY A 5 -2.62 40.02 -5.78
CA GLY A 5 -2.74 38.56 -5.72
C GLY A 5 -2.06 37.98 -6.95
N LYS A 6 -1.06 37.11 -6.75
CA LYS A 6 -0.53 36.29 -7.85
C LYS A 6 -1.73 35.56 -8.48
N GLN A 7 -2.01 35.81 -9.76
CA GLN A 7 -2.95 34.98 -10.50
C GLN A 7 -2.46 33.53 -10.42
N VAL A 8 -3.31 32.65 -9.91
CA VAL A 8 -3.05 31.21 -9.90
C VAL A 8 -3.13 30.74 -11.36
N GLN A 9 -2.05 30.16 -11.86
CA GLN A 9 -2.01 29.61 -13.21
C GLN A 9 -3.01 28.45 -13.31
N LYS A 10 -3.81 28.43 -14.37
CA LYS A 10 -4.77 27.34 -14.63
C LYS A 10 -4.24 26.40 -15.70
N PHE A 11 -4.45 25.10 -15.53
CA PHE A 11 -4.00 24.04 -16.44
C PHE A 11 -5.14 23.08 -16.78
N THR A 12 -5.13 22.49 -17.97
CA THR A 12 -6.06 21.38 -18.31
C THR A 12 -5.52 20.03 -17.85
N ARG A 13 -6.39 19.03 -17.67
CA ARG A 13 -5.98 17.66 -17.35
C ARG A 13 -5.09 17.07 -18.43
N GLU A 14 -5.31 17.41 -19.70
CA GLU A 14 -4.49 16.97 -20.83
C GLU A 14 -3.09 17.57 -20.77
N GLU A 15 -2.94 18.83 -20.38
CA GLU A 15 -1.63 19.45 -20.15
C GLU A 15 -0.89 18.73 -19.03
N ILE A 16 -1.55 18.53 -17.89
CA ILE A 16 -0.97 17.86 -16.72
C ILE A 16 -0.57 16.42 -17.05
N SER A 17 -1.36 15.71 -17.86
CA SER A 17 -1.07 14.31 -18.24
C SER A 17 0.26 14.12 -18.97
N LYS A 18 0.81 15.19 -19.58
CA LYS A 18 2.11 15.15 -20.27
C LYS A 18 3.30 15.15 -19.30
N HIS A 19 3.08 15.49 -18.04
CA HIS A 19 4.09 15.56 -16.98
C HIS A 19 4.16 14.22 -16.21
N ASP A 20 4.50 13.13 -16.91
CA ASP A 20 4.50 11.75 -16.40
C ASP A 20 5.88 11.05 -16.37
N ARG A 21 6.98 11.80 -16.58
CA ARG A 21 8.32 11.26 -16.87
C ARG A 21 9.33 11.45 -15.74
N GLN A 22 10.47 10.75 -15.78
CA GLN A 22 11.47 10.74 -14.69
C GLN A 22 11.99 12.13 -14.27
N GLY A 23 12.03 13.11 -15.17
CA GLY A 23 12.45 14.49 -14.92
C GLY A 23 11.33 15.53 -14.98
N ASP A 24 10.08 15.11 -15.12
CA ASP A 24 8.93 16.01 -15.22
C ASP A 24 7.67 15.30 -14.73
N LYS A 25 7.28 15.56 -13.47
CA LYS A 25 6.20 14.86 -12.77
C LYS A 25 5.29 15.83 -12.06
N TRP A 26 4.05 15.91 -12.50
CA TRP A 26 3.04 16.73 -11.86
C TRP A 26 1.88 15.84 -11.40
N ILE A 27 1.18 16.26 -10.35
CA ILE A 27 -0.01 15.56 -9.84
C ILE A 27 -1.09 16.57 -9.50
N ILE A 28 -2.34 16.10 -9.49
CA ILE A 28 -3.49 16.87 -9.02
C ILE A 28 -3.90 16.35 -7.64
N ILE A 29 -4.17 17.26 -6.70
CA ILE A 29 -4.79 16.95 -5.41
C ILE A 29 -5.85 18.01 -5.14
N ASP A 30 -7.10 17.59 -4.96
CA ASP A 30 -8.25 18.47 -4.68
C ASP A 30 -8.40 19.60 -5.73
N GLY A 31 -8.12 19.30 -7.01
CA GLY A 31 -8.18 20.27 -8.11
C GLY A 31 -6.98 21.24 -8.20
N GLU A 32 -6.02 21.14 -7.29
CA GLU A 32 -4.78 21.92 -7.28
C GLU A 32 -3.63 21.11 -7.89
N VAL A 33 -2.70 21.79 -8.56
CA VAL A 33 -1.61 21.19 -9.33
C VAL A 33 -0.27 21.36 -8.60
N TYR A 34 0.47 20.26 -8.49
CA TYR A 34 1.73 20.20 -7.75
C TYR A 34 2.84 19.58 -8.61
N ASN A 35 3.99 20.25 -8.68
CA ASN A 35 5.18 19.73 -9.34
C ASN A 35 6.01 18.92 -8.35
N ILE A 36 5.97 17.60 -8.48
CA ILE A 36 6.64 16.65 -7.59
C ILE A 36 8.02 16.19 -8.10
N THR A 37 8.51 16.75 -9.22
CA THR A 37 9.74 16.30 -9.91
C THR A 37 10.92 16.12 -8.96
N HIS A 38 11.24 17.14 -8.16
CA HIS A 38 12.32 17.07 -7.18
C HIS A 38 11.87 16.54 -5.81
N TRP A 39 10.58 16.75 -5.48
CA TRP A 39 10.02 16.34 -4.20
C TRP A 39 9.93 14.81 -4.04
N ALA A 40 9.69 14.10 -5.13
CA ALA A 40 9.52 12.64 -5.12
C ALA A 40 10.69 11.92 -4.43
N ARG A 41 11.94 12.40 -4.59
CA ARG A 41 13.12 11.78 -3.94
C ARG A 41 13.18 11.97 -2.43
N LYS A 42 12.48 12.97 -1.89
CA LYS A 42 12.42 13.31 -0.46
C LYS A 42 11.11 12.86 0.18
N HIS A 43 10.19 12.29 -0.60
CA HIS A 43 8.89 11.88 -0.14
C HIS A 43 9.01 10.77 0.92
N PRO A 44 8.45 10.94 2.14
CA PRO A 44 8.56 9.95 3.21
C PRO A 44 7.98 8.57 2.85
N GLY A 45 6.90 8.53 2.07
CA GLY A 45 6.32 7.28 1.56
C GLY A 45 7.12 6.65 0.41
N GLY A 46 8.27 7.21 0.05
CA GLY A 46 9.14 6.72 -1.02
C GLY A 46 8.86 7.35 -2.38
N SER A 47 9.89 7.37 -3.22
CA SER A 47 9.85 8.05 -4.53
C SER A 47 9.02 7.32 -5.58
N LYS A 48 8.95 5.99 -5.51
CA LYS A 48 8.19 5.16 -6.46
C LYS A 48 6.69 5.36 -6.28
N VAL A 49 6.20 5.26 -5.03
CA VAL A 49 4.78 5.40 -4.66
C VAL A 49 4.17 6.68 -5.22
N ILE A 50 4.78 7.83 -4.93
CA ILE A 50 4.28 9.11 -5.43
C ILE A 50 4.42 9.23 -6.97
N SER A 51 5.48 8.67 -7.55
CA SER A 51 5.69 8.70 -9.01
C SER A 51 4.67 7.86 -9.77
N HIS A 52 3.99 6.90 -9.14
CA HIS A 52 2.95 6.10 -9.80
C HIS A 52 1.74 6.91 -10.27
N TYR A 53 1.57 8.12 -9.72
CA TYR A 53 0.50 9.06 -10.03
C TYR A 53 0.96 10.24 -10.89
N ALA A 54 2.20 10.27 -11.39
CA ALA A 54 2.65 11.34 -12.26
C ALA A 54 1.71 11.47 -13.49
N GLY A 55 1.31 12.71 -13.79
CA GLY A 55 0.32 13.04 -14.82
C GLY A 55 -1.14 12.73 -14.46
N GLN A 56 -1.44 12.41 -13.20
CA GLN A 56 -2.78 11.95 -12.78
C GLN A 56 -3.35 12.76 -11.61
N ASP A 57 -4.65 12.59 -11.42
CA ASP A 57 -5.35 12.95 -10.19
C ASP A 57 -5.03 11.92 -9.10
N ALA A 58 -4.40 12.40 -8.03
CA ALA A 58 -3.96 11.61 -6.90
C ALA A 58 -4.78 11.89 -5.64
N THR A 59 -5.92 12.58 -5.75
CA THR A 59 -6.71 13.08 -4.61
C THR A 59 -7.10 11.97 -3.62
N ASP A 60 -7.68 10.87 -4.13
CA ASP A 60 -8.14 9.78 -3.27
C ASP A 60 -6.98 9.03 -2.61
N ALA A 61 -5.90 8.80 -3.37
CA ALA A 61 -4.68 8.20 -2.86
C ALA A 61 -4.03 9.08 -1.79
N PHE A 62 -3.91 10.39 -2.05
CA PHE A 62 -3.39 11.35 -1.10
C PHE A 62 -4.20 11.30 0.20
N THR A 63 -5.53 11.29 0.10
CA THR A 63 -6.44 11.22 1.25
C THR A 63 -6.41 9.87 1.98
N ALA A 64 -6.05 8.77 1.31
CA ALA A 64 -5.89 7.45 1.93
C ALA A 64 -4.55 7.29 2.68
N PHE A 65 -3.45 7.83 2.15
CA PHE A 65 -2.12 7.66 2.75
C PHE A 65 -1.74 8.72 3.80
N HIS A 66 -2.44 9.85 3.83
CA HIS A 66 -2.06 11.00 4.65
C HIS A 66 -3.11 11.33 5.71
N ASN A 67 -2.98 10.69 6.88
CA ASN A 67 -3.92 10.85 8.00
C ASN A 67 -3.94 12.28 8.58
N ASN A 68 -2.79 12.97 8.62
CA ASN A 68 -2.71 14.35 9.11
C ASN A 68 -2.40 15.34 7.99
N LYS A 69 -3.46 15.95 7.43
CA LYS A 69 -3.33 16.95 6.36
C LYS A 69 -2.55 18.20 6.82
N GLU A 70 -2.56 18.53 8.12
CA GLU A 70 -1.92 19.75 8.63
C GLU A 70 -0.40 19.71 8.55
N ASP A 71 0.19 18.56 8.89
CA ASP A 71 1.65 18.34 8.85
C ASP A 71 2.22 18.48 7.43
N ILE A 72 1.36 18.29 6.43
CA ILE A 72 1.74 18.20 5.02
C ILE A 72 1.55 19.53 4.28
N ARG A 73 0.70 20.43 4.79
CA ARG A 73 0.39 21.75 4.19
C ARG A 73 1.65 22.53 3.80
N LYS A 74 2.69 22.51 4.66
CA LYS A 74 3.95 23.21 4.41
C LYS A 74 4.70 22.69 3.17
N TYR A 75 4.63 21.38 2.92
CA TYR A 75 5.28 20.76 1.76
C TYR A 75 4.48 21.04 0.49
N LEU A 76 3.14 20.93 0.54
CA LEU A 76 2.25 21.24 -0.59
C LEU A 76 2.43 22.68 -1.07
N LYS A 77 2.49 23.64 -0.15
CA LYS A 77 2.72 25.05 -0.48
C LYS A 77 4.02 25.29 -1.26
N ALA A 78 5.08 24.52 -0.97
CA ALA A 78 6.38 24.68 -1.61
C ALA A 78 6.43 24.13 -3.04
N ILE A 79 5.53 23.20 -3.39
CA ILE A 79 5.51 22.49 -4.67
C ILE A 79 4.27 22.80 -5.52
N HIS A 80 3.40 23.70 -5.05
CA HIS A 80 2.21 24.16 -5.74
C HIS A 80 2.58 25.03 -6.95
N VAL A 81 1.94 24.76 -8.09
CA VAL A 81 2.21 25.47 -9.35
C VAL A 81 0.96 26.11 -9.97
N GLY A 82 -0.24 25.67 -9.60
CA GLY A 82 -1.48 26.21 -10.15
C GLY A 82 -2.70 25.37 -9.79
N SER A 83 -3.79 25.56 -10.53
CA SER A 83 -5.03 24.80 -10.37
C SER A 83 -5.56 24.28 -11.70
N VAL A 84 -6.45 23.30 -11.64
CA VAL A 84 -7.10 22.73 -12.82
C VAL A 84 -8.20 23.69 -13.31
N VAL A 85 -8.42 23.78 -14.62
CA VAL A 85 -9.54 24.54 -15.18
C VAL A 85 -10.89 23.99 -14.69
N GLU A 86 -11.87 24.86 -14.44
CA GLU A 86 -13.16 24.48 -13.84
C GLU A 86 -13.96 23.48 -14.68
N THR A 87 -13.80 23.50 -16.00
CA THR A 87 -14.40 22.53 -16.92
C THR A 87 -13.96 21.12 -16.61
N ASP A 88 -12.67 20.96 -16.28
CA ASP A 88 -12.03 19.66 -16.06
C ASP A 88 -12.20 19.16 -14.62
N ILE A 89 -12.55 20.06 -13.70
CA ILE A 89 -12.99 19.73 -12.34
C ILE A 89 -14.42 19.19 -12.38
N LYS A 90 -15.27 19.76 -13.23
CA LYS A 90 -16.68 19.36 -13.41
C LYS A 90 -16.85 18.13 -14.29
N THR A 91 -15.78 17.62 -14.92
CA THR A 91 -15.82 16.36 -15.66
C THR A 91 -16.35 15.27 -14.75
N LYS A 92 -17.38 14.56 -15.21
CA LYS A 92 -18.07 13.55 -14.42
C LYS A 92 -17.05 12.52 -13.92
N HIS A 93 -16.79 12.51 -12.60
CA HIS A 93 -16.13 11.39 -11.95
C HIS A 93 -16.85 10.11 -12.37
N SER A 94 -16.10 9.03 -12.60
CA SER A 94 -16.73 7.77 -12.96
C SER A 94 -17.74 7.37 -11.89
N ASP A 95 -18.84 6.71 -12.26
CA ASP A 95 -19.87 6.32 -11.28
C ASP A 95 -19.23 5.47 -10.14
N ILE A 96 -18.18 4.68 -10.46
CA ILE A 96 -17.37 3.91 -9.50
C ILE A 96 -16.66 4.81 -8.47
N GLU A 97 -16.04 5.91 -8.89
CA GLU A 97 -15.32 6.82 -8.00
C GLU A 97 -16.28 7.51 -7.02
N HIS A 98 -17.44 7.93 -7.52
CA HIS A 98 -18.51 8.47 -6.68
C HIS A 98 -19.00 7.43 -5.64
N ASP A 99 -19.26 6.20 -6.09
CA ASP A 99 -19.72 5.13 -5.19
C ASP A 99 -18.67 4.79 -4.13
N PHE A 100 -17.38 4.78 -4.49
CA PHE A 100 -16.30 4.55 -3.54
C PHE A 100 -16.19 5.66 -2.49
N ARG A 101 -16.27 6.94 -2.90
CA ARG A 101 -16.28 8.08 -1.97
C ARG A 101 -17.48 8.03 -1.03
N ARG A 102 -18.67 7.73 -1.55
CA ARG A 102 -19.87 7.55 -0.74
C ARG A 102 -19.73 6.39 0.26
N LEU A 103 -19.12 5.27 -0.15
CA LEU A 103 -18.85 4.14 0.75
C LEU A 103 -17.91 4.56 1.88
N ARG A 104 -16.83 5.29 1.55
CA ARG A 104 -15.90 5.81 2.55
C ARG A 104 -16.58 6.76 3.53
N GLU A 105 -17.34 7.74 3.04
CA GLU A 105 -18.10 8.67 3.90
C GLU A 105 -19.07 7.91 4.82
N THR A 106 -19.73 6.87 4.31
CA THR A 106 -20.60 6.01 5.12
C THR A 106 -19.81 5.31 6.22
N ALA A 107 -18.64 4.74 5.91
CA ALA A 107 -17.78 4.08 6.89
C ALA A 107 -17.21 5.06 7.94
N GLU A 108 -16.87 6.28 7.54
CA GLU A 108 -16.43 7.36 8.44
C GLU A 108 -17.57 7.78 9.39
N ASN A 109 -18.79 7.98 8.87
CA ASN A 109 -19.97 8.31 9.67
C ASN A 109 -20.39 7.19 10.63
N MET A 110 -20.09 5.93 10.28
CA MET A 110 -20.31 4.76 11.13
C MET A 110 -19.17 4.52 12.13
N ASP A 111 -18.16 5.39 12.19
CA ASP A 111 -16.99 5.26 13.06
C ASP A 111 -16.19 3.96 12.86
N LEU A 112 -16.28 3.33 11.69
CA LEU A 112 -15.64 2.02 11.43
C LEU A 112 -14.11 2.08 11.41
N PHE A 113 -13.53 3.28 11.32
CA PHE A 113 -12.08 3.51 11.39
C PHE A 113 -11.56 3.75 12.81
N LYS A 114 -12.42 3.72 13.84
CA LYS A 114 -11.99 3.83 15.24
C LYS A 114 -11.51 2.47 15.76
N PRO A 115 -10.21 2.30 16.06
CA PRO A 115 -9.67 1.02 16.50
C PRO A 115 -10.09 0.70 17.95
N SER A 116 -10.34 -0.57 18.23
CA SER A 116 -10.57 -1.08 19.59
C SER A 116 -9.26 -1.58 20.20
N TYR A 117 -8.66 -0.82 21.12
CA TYR A 117 -7.39 -1.20 21.74
C TYR A 117 -7.47 -2.51 22.51
N LEU A 118 -8.61 -2.80 23.14
CA LEU A 118 -8.82 -4.07 23.83
C LEU A 118 -8.81 -5.25 22.87
N PHE A 119 -9.45 -5.11 21.70
CA PHE A 119 -9.43 -6.15 20.66
C PHE A 119 -7.99 -6.45 20.24
N TYR A 120 -7.20 -5.43 19.89
CA TYR A 120 -5.81 -5.61 19.47
C TYR A 120 -4.92 -6.19 20.58
N ALA A 121 -5.11 -5.75 21.84
CA ALA A 121 -4.36 -6.29 22.98
C ALA A 121 -4.69 -7.76 23.25
N VAL A 122 -5.97 -8.14 23.25
CA VAL A 122 -6.40 -9.53 23.42
C VAL A 122 -5.93 -10.40 22.26
N HIS A 123 -6.00 -9.88 21.03
CA HIS A 123 -5.53 -10.61 19.84
C HIS A 123 -4.03 -10.88 19.89
N LEU A 124 -3.22 -9.88 20.25
CA LEU A 124 -1.79 -10.07 20.46
C LEU A 124 -1.50 -11.07 21.61
N GLY A 125 -2.21 -10.96 22.73
CA GLY A 125 -2.08 -11.89 23.84
C GLY A 125 -2.42 -13.34 23.46
N HIS A 126 -3.47 -13.54 22.66
CA HIS A 126 -3.86 -14.83 22.13
C HIS A 126 -2.78 -15.44 21.22
N ILE A 127 -2.20 -14.64 20.32
CA ILE A 127 -1.10 -15.05 19.44
C ILE A 127 0.11 -15.50 20.28
N LEU A 128 0.54 -14.68 21.24
CA LEU A 128 1.68 -15.00 22.11
C LEU A 128 1.44 -16.25 22.95
N LEU A 129 0.21 -16.42 23.47
CA LEU A 129 -0.16 -17.62 24.23
C LEU A 129 -0.05 -18.88 23.36
N MET A 130 -0.63 -18.87 22.15
CA MET A 130 -0.56 -20.02 21.25
C MET A 130 0.87 -20.34 20.80
N GLU A 131 1.69 -19.30 20.60
CA GLU A 131 3.10 -19.47 20.27
C GLU A 131 3.85 -20.18 21.41
N VAL A 132 3.68 -19.71 22.65
CA VAL A 132 4.25 -20.37 23.84
C VAL A 132 3.73 -21.81 23.98
N LEU A 133 2.43 -22.03 23.77
CA LEU A 133 1.84 -23.38 23.84
C LEU A 133 2.42 -24.33 22.79
N ALA A 134 2.72 -23.85 21.58
CA ALA A 134 3.39 -24.67 20.57
C ALA A 134 4.78 -25.12 21.04
N TYR A 135 5.59 -24.20 21.58
CA TYR A 135 6.92 -24.54 22.11
C TYR A 135 6.86 -25.46 23.33
N VAL A 136 5.98 -25.16 24.29
CA VAL A 136 5.77 -25.97 25.51
C VAL A 136 5.31 -27.38 25.15
N THR A 137 4.47 -27.52 24.11
CA THR A 137 4.01 -28.83 23.64
C THR A 137 5.20 -29.70 23.19
N LEU A 138 6.09 -29.16 22.36
CA LEU A 138 7.29 -29.90 21.93
C LEU A 138 8.26 -30.17 23.08
N TYR A 139 8.42 -29.20 23.99
CA TYR A 139 9.36 -29.31 25.11
C TYR A 139 8.97 -30.41 26.11
N TYR A 140 7.70 -30.48 26.52
CA TYR A 140 7.26 -31.44 27.54
C TYR A 140 6.84 -32.79 26.97
N PHE A 141 6.25 -32.83 25.77
CA PHE A 141 5.72 -34.07 25.18
C PHE A 141 6.65 -34.68 24.11
N GLY A 142 7.78 -34.03 23.84
CA GLY A 142 8.79 -34.49 22.88
C GLY A 142 8.40 -34.24 21.42
N THR A 143 9.22 -34.76 20.51
CA THR A 143 9.10 -34.53 19.06
C THR A 143 8.37 -35.65 18.32
N GLY A 144 7.49 -36.39 19.03
CA GLY A 144 6.64 -37.40 18.40
C GLY A 144 5.62 -36.78 17.44
N TRP A 145 5.03 -37.61 16.57
CA TRP A 145 4.09 -37.14 15.54
C TRP A 145 2.91 -36.33 16.10
N ILE A 146 2.34 -36.73 17.23
CA ILE A 146 1.17 -36.03 17.81
C ILE A 146 1.55 -34.62 18.34
N PRO A 147 2.53 -34.47 19.26
CA PRO A 147 3.02 -33.14 19.67
C PRO A 147 3.46 -32.26 18.50
N PHE A 148 4.11 -32.85 17.50
CA PHE A 148 4.51 -32.16 16.28
C PHE A 148 3.31 -31.59 15.52
N LEU A 149 2.30 -32.41 15.20
CA LEU A 149 1.11 -31.97 14.46
C LEU A 149 0.30 -30.93 15.23
N VAL A 150 0.17 -31.07 16.56
CA VAL A 150 -0.48 -30.06 17.41
C VAL A 150 0.29 -28.74 17.36
N SER A 151 1.62 -28.78 17.46
CA SER A 151 2.46 -27.59 17.41
C SER A 151 2.41 -26.91 16.04
N VAL A 152 2.36 -27.68 14.95
CA VAL A 152 2.16 -27.16 13.59
C VAL A 152 0.82 -26.46 13.47
N LEU A 153 -0.27 -27.03 14.02
CA LEU A 153 -1.59 -26.41 13.97
C LEU A 153 -1.61 -25.07 14.74
N LEU A 154 -1.08 -25.07 15.98
CA LEU A 154 -0.98 -23.87 16.80
C LEU A 154 -0.13 -22.81 16.11
N TYR A 155 1.07 -23.18 15.66
CA TYR A 155 1.99 -22.24 15.02
C TYR A 155 1.44 -21.73 13.67
N SER A 156 0.78 -22.57 12.88
CA SER A 156 0.13 -22.12 11.64
C SER A 156 -0.97 -21.09 11.91
N THR A 157 -1.74 -21.28 12.99
CA THR A 157 -2.76 -20.32 13.44
C THR A 157 -2.11 -19.00 13.87
N VAL A 158 -1.04 -19.06 14.68
CA VAL A 158 -0.22 -17.91 15.07
C VAL A 158 0.27 -17.17 13.84
N GLN A 159 0.83 -17.89 12.86
CA GLN A 159 1.35 -17.31 11.65
C GLN A 159 0.23 -16.61 10.85
N ALA A 160 -0.92 -17.24 10.65
CA ALA A 160 -2.03 -16.63 9.93
C ALA A 160 -2.53 -15.36 10.62
N GLN A 161 -2.79 -15.41 11.93
CA GLN A 161 -3.30 -14.28 12.71
C GLN A 161 -2.30 -13.13 12.80
N THR A 162 -1.03 -13.44 13.03
CA THR A 162 0.03 -12.42 13.05
C THR A 162 0.14 -11.67 11.73
N GLY A 163 -0.12 -12.34 10.59
CA GLY A 163 -0.11 -11.70 9.27
C GLY A 163 -1.11 -10.55 9.13
N TRP A 164 -2.31 -10.70 9.70
CA TRP A 164 -3.33 -9.65 9.75
C TRP A 164 -3.03 -8.62 10.82
N LEU A 165 -2.60 -9.06 12.01
CA LEU A 165 -2.28 -8.14 13.11
C LEU A 165 -1.13 -7.19 12.73
N GLN A 166 -0.04 -7.73 12.17
CA GLN A 166 1.11 -6.93 11.74
C GLN A 166 0.74 -5.98 10.60
N HIS A 167 -0.22 -6.36 9.74
CA HIS A 167 -0.65 -5.54 8.61
C HIS A 167 -1.27 -4.22 9.09
N ASP A 168 -2.14 -4.28 10.10
CA ASP A 168 -2.79 -3.09 10.65
C ASP A 168 -1.79 -2.16 11.34
N PHE A 169 -0.87 -2.72 12.14
CA PHE A 169 0.23 -1.93 12.72
C PHE A 169 1.17 -1.36 11.65
N GLY A 170 1.44 -2.10 10.58
CA GLY A 170 2.26 -1.64 9.45
C GLY A 170 1.62 -0.50 8.66
N HIS A 171 0.29 -0.35 8.74
CA HIS A 171 -0.47 0.78 8.19
C HIS A 171 -0.65 1.94 9.16
N LEU A 172 -0.13 1.84 10.39
CA LEU A 172 -0.25 2.88 11.42
C LEU A 172 -1.72 3.21 11.73
N SER A 173 -2.60 2.21 11.71
CA SER A 173 -4.06 2.38 11.85
C SER A 173 -4.57 2.16 13.27
N VAL A 174 -3.73 1.65 14.19
CA VAL A 174 -4.18 1.28 15.54
C VAL A 174 -3.96 2.42 16.53
N PHE A 175 -2.76 2.98 16.66
CA PHE A 175 -2.50 4.02 17.65
C PHE A 175 -2.45 5.43 17.04
N LYS A 176 -2.82 6.44 17.84
CA LYS A 176 -2.61 7.84 17.45
C LYS A 176 -1.13 8.21 17.35
N ASN A 177 -0.31 7.58 18.18
CA ASN A 177 1.14 7.73 18.17
C ASN A 177 1.75 6.60 17.33
N SER A 178 2.17 6.94 16.11
CA SER A 178 2.75 5.99 15.15
C SER A 178 4.02 5.30 15.65
N ALA A 179 4.70 5.84 16.67
CA ALA A 179 5.86 5.16 17.28
C ALA A 179 5.46 3.82 17.93
N ILE A 180 4.24 3.73 18.47
CA ILE A 180 3.73 2.50 19.09
C ILE A 180 3.43 1.46 18.00
N ASP A 181 2.76 1.87 16.92
CA ASP A 181 2.48 1.00 15.79
C ASP A 181 3.77 0.46 15.17
N HIS A 182 4.77 1.31 14.94
CA HIS A 182 6.07 0.89 14.42
C HIS A 182 6.76 -0.13 15.33
N PHE A 183 6.72 0.07 16.65
CA PHE A 183 7.32 -0.86 17.60
C PHE A 183 6.64 -2.23 17.57
N ILE A 184 5.30 -2.26 17.58
CA ILE A 184 4.55 -3.53 17.54
C ILE A 184 4.67 -4.20 16.17
N HIS A 185 4.65 -3.43 15.08
CA HIS A 185 4.91 -3.95 13.74
C HIS A 185 6.32 -4.57 13.65
N PHE A 186 7.35 -3.91 14.19
CA PHE A 186 8.69 -4.47 14.27
C PHE A 186 8.73 -5.78 15.04
N PHE A 187 8.05 -5.84 16.18
CA PHE A 187 8.00 -7.05 16.98
C PHE A 187 7.28 -8.19 16.25
N THR A 188 6.07 -7.96 15.76
CA THR A 188 5.23 -8.97 15.11
C THR A 188 5.81 -9.45 13.77
N MET A 189 6.33 -8.53 12.95
CA MET A 189 6.92 -8.88 11.65
C MET A 189 8.31 -9.49 11.81
N GLY A 190 9.13 -8.94 12.72
CA GLY A 190 10.49 -9.41 12.98
C GLY A 190 10.54 -10.71 13.76
N PHE A 191 10.03 -10.72 15.00
CA PHE A 191 10.16 -11.88 15.89
C PHE A 191 9.21 -13.01 15.54
N THR A 192 7.92 -12.72 15.36
CA THR A 192 6.92 -13.78 15.12
C THR A 192 6.93 -14.24 13.66
N LYS A 193 7.04 -13.32 12.70
CA LYS A 193 7.03 -13.65 11.26
C LYS A 193 8.39 -13.97 10.66
N GLY A 194 9.48 -13.51 11.27
CA GLY A 194 10.83 -13.71 10.76
C GLY A 194 11.14 -12.87 9.50
N ALA A 195 10.48 -11.73 9.31
CA ALA A 195 10.60 -10.91 8.12
C ALA A 195 10.92 -9.43 8.44
N SER A 196 11.45 -8.71 7.46
CA SER A 196 11.80 -7.30 7.64
C SER A 196 10.54 -6.41 7.52
N PRO A 197 10.17 -5.65 8.56
CA PRO A 197 9.05 -4.70 8.49
C PRO A 197 9.31 -3.62 7.43
N SER A 198 10.56 -3.14 7.30
CA SER A 198 10.91 -2.14 6.28
C SER A 198 10.73 -2.66 4.86
N TRP A 199 11.12 -3.91 4.60
CA TRP A 199 10.88 -4.56 3.31
C TRP A 199 9.39 -4.69 3.04
N TRP A 200 8.63 -5.15 4.03
CA TRP A 200 7.18 -5.31 3.90
C TRP A 200 6.50 -3.97 3.62
N ASN A 201 6.76 -2.92 4.41
CA ASN A 201 6.22 -1.58 4.17
C ASN A 201 6.58 -1.06 2.77
N HIS A 202 7.84 -1.24 2.34
CA HIS A 202 8.28 -0.79 1.03
C HIS A 202 7.48 -1.43 -0.11
N MET A 203 7.24 -2.73 -0.05
CA MET A 203 6.49 -3.47 -1.07
C MET A 203 5.00 -3.18 -0.96
N HIS A 204 4.46 -3.28 0.24
CA HIS A 204 3.03 -3.16 0.54
C HIS A 204 2.47 -1.77 0.24
N TYR A 205 3.23 -0.69 0.49
CA TYR A 205 2.80 0.66 0.10
C TYR A 205 2.73 0.84 -1.42
N GLN A 206 3.60 0.18 -2.19
CA GLN A 206 3.49 0.21 -3.66
C GLN A 206 2.27 -0.57 -4.15
N HIS A 207 1.99 -1.73 -3.53
CA HIS A 207 0.78 -2.50 -3.81
C HIS A 207 -0.48 -1.63 -3.57
N HIS A 208 -0.62 -1.02 -2.40
CA HIS A 208 -1.79 -0.17 -2.10
C HIS A 208 -1.90 1.10 -2.94
N ALA A 209 -0.77 1.62 -3.47
CA ALA A 209 -0.81 2.77 -4.36
C ALA A 209 -1.41 2.41 -5.73
N LYS A 210 -1.03 1.29 -6.33
CA LYS A 210 -1.57 0.88 -7.65
C LYS A 210 -1.77 -0.63 -7.68
N PRO A 211 -2.77 -1.15 -6.95
CA PRO A 211 -2.96 -2.59 -6.81
C PRO A 211 -3.29 -3.23 -8.16
N ASN A 212 -2.69 -4.38 -8.42
CA ASN A 212 -2.83 -5.17 -9.64
C ASN A 212 -2.47 -4.42 -10.94
N VAL A 213 -1.73 -3.32 -10.85
CA VAL A 213 -1.22 -2.62 -12.04
C VAL A 213 0.17 -3.15 -12.36
N MET A 214 0.31 -3.75 -13.54
CA MET A 214 1.59 -4.21 -14.06
C MET A 214 2.66 -3.12 -13.97
N ASP A 215 3.90 -3.52 -13.67
CA ASP A 215 5.08 -2.67 -13.45
C ASP A 215 5.07 -1.75 -12.22
N LYS A 216 3.90 -1.46 -11.66
CA LYS A 216 3.75 -0.60 -10.48
C LYS A 216 3.59 -1.43 -9.21
N ASP A 217 2.73 -2.44 -9.25
CA ASP A 217 2.50 -3.35 -8.14
C ASP A 217 3.61 -4.41 -8.04
N PRO A 218 4.39 -4.46 -6.94
CA PRO A 218 5.33 -5.55 -6.72
C PRO A 218 4.68 -6.93 -6.55
N ASP A 219 3.45 -7.02 -6.06
CA ASP A 219 2.86 -8.30 -5.63
C ASP A 219 2.45 -9.19 -6.81
N VAL A 220 2.24 -8.57 -7.98
CA VAL A 220 1.95 -9.29 -9.24
C VAL A 220 3.21 -9.54 -10.08
N ARG A 221 4.40 -9.10 -9.64
CA ARG A 221 5.67 -9.34 -10.33
C ARG A 221 6.27 -10.70 -9.94
N VAL A 222 5.61 -11.76 -10.40
CA VAL A 222 6.05 -13.16 -10.20
C VAL A 222 6.96 -13.68 -11.32
N GLU A 223 7.35 -12.80 -12.25
CA GLU A 223 8.01 -13.09 -13.53
C GLU A 223 9.10 -14.16 -13.48
N LYS A 224 9.97 -14.17 -12.45
CA LYS A 224 11.09 -15.14 -12.38
C LYS A 224 10.65 -16.59 -12.27
N LEU A 225 9.45 -16.86 -11.75
CA LEU A 225 8.94 -18.20 -11.52
C LEU A 225 7.65 -18.47 -12.30
N PHE A 226 6.79 -17.46 -12.44
CA PHE A 226 5.51 -17.55 -13.14
C PHE A 226 5.26 -16.30 -13.97
N VAL A 227 4.71 -16.45 -15.18
CA VAL A 227 3.93 -15.38 -15.81
C VAL A 227 2.44 -15.66 -15.58
N VAL A 228 1.68 -14.65 -15.17
CA VAL A 228 0.23 -14.74 -14.93
C VAL A 228 -0.53 -13.65 -15.68
N GLY A 229 -1.78 -13.93 -16.03
CA GLY A 229 -2.60 -13.03 -16.84
C GLY A 229 -2.20 -12.99 -18.32
N GLU A 230 -2.83 -12.09 -19.07
CA GLU A 230 -2.68 -12.04 -20.54
C GLU A 230 -1.43 -11.27 -21.00
N LYS A 231 -0.97 -10.29 -20.20
CA LYS A 231 0.10 -9.36 -20.62
C LYS A 231 1.51 -9.88 -20.34
N MET A 232 1.78 -10.39 -19.14
CA MET A 232 3.13 -10.84 -18.74
C MET A 232 3.73 -11.92 -19.64
N PRO A 233 2.98 -12.95 -20.10
CA PRO A 233 3.53 -13.96 -20.99
C PRO A 233 4.04 -13.35 -22.31
N VAL A 234 3.31 -12.38 -22.86
CA VAL A 234 3.68 -11.70 -24.11
C VAL A 234 4.92 -10.84 -23.93
N GLU A 235 5.02 -10.11 -22.81
CA GLU A 235 6.18 -9.27 -22.50
C GLU A 235 7.45 -10.10 -22.25
N MET A 236 7.36 -11.15 -21.44
CA MET A 236 8.50 -12.03 -21.16
C MET A 236 8.97 -12.80 -22.40
N ALA A 237 8.06 -13.18 -23.30
CA ALA A 237 8.41 -13.80 -24.57
C ALA A 237 9.26 -12.87 -25.47
N LYS A 238 9.05 -11.55 -25.40
CA LYS A 238 9.85 -10.57 -26.16
C LYS A 238 11.28 -10.45 -25.62
N ASN A 239 11.49 -10.61 -24.31
CA ASN A 239 12.77 -10.34 -23.65
C ASN A 239 13.70 -11.57 -23.50
N LYS A 240 13.44 -12.67 -24.21
CA LYS A 240 14.26 -13.92 -24.18
C LYS A 240 14.69 -14.33 -22.76
N SER A 241 13.72 -14.70 -21.93
CA SER A 241 14.03 -15.27 -20.62
C SER A 241 14.76 -16.61 -20.70
N SER A 242 15.56 -16.92 -19.68
CA SER A 242 16.22 -18.22 -19.48
C SER A 242 15.24 -19.33 -19.08
N MET A 243 14.01 -19.01 -18.70
CA MET A 243 12.98 -19.98 -18.32
C MET A 243 12.13 -20.39 -19.52
N PRO A 244 11.81 -21.69 -19.69
CA PRO A 244 11.10 -22.18 -20.87
C PRO A 244 9.57 -22.00 -20.73
N TYR A 245 9.11 -20.74 -20.57
CA TYR A 245 7.72 -20.38 -20.24
C TYR A 245 6.65 -20.88 -21.23
N ASN A 246 7.04 -21.22 -22.46
CA ASN A 246 6.15 -21.88 -23.42
C ASN A 246 5.58 -23.21 -22.89
N TRP A 247 6.20 -23.79 -21.86
CA TRP A 247 5.76 -25.00 -21.18
C TRP A 247 5.12 -24.74 -19.80
N GLN A 248 4.89 -23.47 -19.40
CA GLN A 248 4.43 -23.14 -18.05
C GLN A 248 3.14 -23.84 -17.63
N HIS A 249 2.23 -24.00 -18.59
CA HIS A 249 1.00 -24.76 -18.46
C HIS A 249 1.20 -26.25 -18.12
N ARG A 250 2.40 -26.82 -18.30
CA ARG A 250 2.71 -28.23 -18.01
C ARG A 250 3.24 -28.47 -16.61
N TYR A 251 4.07 -27.57 -16.08
CA TYR A 251 4.66 -27.73 -14.74
C TYR A 251 3.88 -27.00 -13.64
N PHE A 252 2.96 -26.09 -14.01
CA PHE A 252 2.06 -25.43 -13.07
C PHE A 252 0.61 -25.63 -13.52
N PHE A 253 0.06 -26.80 -13.16
CA PHE A 253 -1.26 -27.31 -13.57
C PHE A 253 -2.41 -26.86 -12.65
N VAL A 254 -2.19 -25.87 -11.79
CA VAL A 254 -3.17 -25.43 -10.78
C VAL A 254 -4.12 -24.33 -11.27
N SER A 255 -3.94 -23.83 -12.51
CA SER A 255 -4.85 -22.82 -13.07
C SER A 255 -5.61 -23.36 -14.30
N LYS A 256 -6.71 -24.04 -14.04
CA LYS A 256 -7.92 -23.90 -14.85
C LYS A 256 -9.04 -23.43 -13.95
#